data_AF-A0A6F9B838-F1
#
_entry.id   AF-A0A6F9B838-F1
#
_cell.length_a   1.000
_cell.length_b   1.000
_cell.length_c   1.000
_cell.angle_alpha   90.00
_cell.angle_beta   90.00
_cell.angle_gamma   90.00
#
_symmetry.space_group_name_H-M   'P 1'
#
loop_
_entity.id
_entity.type
_entity.pdbx_description
1 polymer ?
#
loop_
_entity_poly.entity_id
_entity_poly.type
_entity_poly.pdbx_seq_one_letter_code
_entity_poly.pdbx_strand_id
1 'polypeptide(L)'
;MNGFMYGNVFEEEERVQRQAVFPRLLCQNAPDFSFSNTSFNHDVVKAGTGRRFLGGLLDDMSYCYTLEVSFYSYMAAGSTAPVPYTEDT
;
A
#
# COMPACT_ATOMS: atom_id res chain seq x y z
N MET A 1 3.52 -12.33 -3.25
CA MET A 1 3.10 -11.26 -2.33
C MET A 1 1.76 -10.75 -2.81
N ASN A 2 0.80 -10.58 -1.90
CA ASN A 2 -0.60 -10.28 -2.25
C ASN A 2 -1.11 -8.95 -1.70
N GLY A 3 -0.41 -8.37 -0.71
CA GLY A 3 -0.69 -7.03 -0.22
C GLY A 3 0.11 -5.98 -0.98
N PHE A 4 -0.49 -4.85 -1.37
CA PHE A 4 0.24 -3.70 -1.87
C PHE A 4 -0.53 -2.40 -1.58
N MET A 5 0.15 -1.26 -1.71
CA MET A 5 -0.47 0.03 -1.44
C MET A 5 -0.58 0.93 -2.65
N TYR A 6 -1.60 1.78 -2.65
CA TYR A 6 -1.60 3.04 -3.39
C TYR A 6 -1.38 4.21 -2.44
N GLY A 7 -0.34 4.99 -2.70
CA GLY A 7 -0.15 6.30 -2.07
C GLY A 7 -0.39 7.45 -3.05
N ASN A 8 -0.08 8.66 -2.60
CA ASN A 8 -0.22 9.88 -3.41
C ASN A 8 1.13 10.33 -3.96
N VAL A 9 1.15 10.99 -5.11
CA VAL A 9 2.34 11.72 -5.57
C VAL A 9 2.39 13.06 -4.86
N PHE A 10 3.58 13.45 -4.42
CA PHE A 10 3.87 14.74 -3.84
C PHE A 10 4.99 15.41 -4.66
N GLU A 11 4.94 16.72 -4.78
CA GLU A 11 5.99 17.51 -5.45
C GLU A 11 7.26 17.60 -4.59
N GLU A 12 7.11 17.62 -3.27
CA GLU A 12 8.21 17.70 -2.33
C GLU A 12 8.90 16.35 -2.16
N GLU A 13 10.16 16.25 -2.60
CA GLU A 13 10.94 15.01 -2.57
C GLU A 13 11.08 14.45 -1.15
N GLU A 14 11.25 15.31 -0.14
CA GLU A 14 11.29 14.87 1.25
C GLU A 14 9.99 14.18 1.68
N ARG A 15 8.84 14.72 1.26
CA ARG A 15 7.52 14.14 1.55
C ARG A 15 7.34 12.80 0.85
N VAL A 16 7.87 12.64 -0.38
CA VAL A 16 7.92 11.37 -1.10
C VAL A 16 8.73 10.33 -0.32
N GLN A 17 9.93 10.70 0.16
CA GLN A 17 10.77 9.77 0.94
C GLN A 17 10.11 9.39 2.27
N ARG A 18 9.50 10.34 2.98
CA ARG A 18 8.79 10.10 4.23
C ARG A 18 7.58 9.18 4.04
N GLN A 19 6.78 9.39 2.99
CA GLN A 19 5.66 8.51 2.66
C GLN A 19 6.13 7.07 2.37
N ALA A 20 7.31 6.89 1.75
CA ALA A 20 7.84 5.56 1.47
C ALA A 20 8.29 4.78 2.72
N VAL A 21 8.51 5.44 3.87
CA VAL A 21 8.98 4.77 5.10
C VAL A 21 8.00 3.71 5.56
N PHE A 22 6.70 4.01 5.63
CA PHE A 22 5.72 3.06 6.16
C PHE A 22 5.57 1.81 5.28
N PRO A 23 5.40 1.91 3.94
CA PRO A 23 5.38 0.73 3.08
C PRO A 23 6.70 -0.08 3.10
N ARG A 24 7.87 0.58 3.28
CA ARG A 24 9.15 -0.13 3.45
C ARG A 24 9.19 -0.93 4.74
N LEU A 25 8.76 -0.33 5.85
CA LEU A 25 8.64 -1.03 7.14
C LEU A 25 7.65 -2.18 7.03
N LEU A 26 6.51 -1.98 6.37
CA LEU A 26 5.53 -3.04 6.18
C LEU A 26 6.12 -4.20 5.36
N CYS A 27 6.86 -3.94 4.29
CA CYS A 27 7.54 -4.97 3.51
C CYS A 27 8.58 -5.77 4.32
N GLN A 28 9.19 -5.16 5.35
CA GLN A 28 10.12 -5.85 6.23
C GLN A 28 9.42 -6.71 7.28
N ASN A 29 8.20 -6.34 7.69
CA ASN A 29 7.48 -6.97 8.80
C ASN A 29 6.32 -7.88 8.36
N ALA A 30 5.82 -7.73 7.13
CA ALA A 30 4.72 -8.50 6.56
C ALA A 30 5.22 -9.26 5.31
N PRO A 31 5.46 -10.58 5.40
CA PRO A 31 6.02 -11.37 4.30
C PRO A 31 5.16 -11.40 3.02
N ASP A 32 3.87 -11.13 3.14
CA ASP A 32 2.91 -11.12 2.07
C ASP A 32 2.72 -9.73 1.42
N PHE A 33 3.31 -8.68 2.00
CA PHE A 33 3.29 -7.33 1.45
C PHE A 33 4.36 -7.14 0.36
N SER A 34 3.97 -6.48 -0.72
CA SER A 34 4.82 -6.16 -1.86
C SER A 34 5.08 -4.67 -1.95
N PHE A 35 6.29 -4.25 -1.58
CA PHE A 35 6.74 -2.90 -1.89
C PHE A 35 6.93 -2.70 -3.40
N SER A 36 7.35 -3.73 -4.15
CA SER A 36 7.52 -3.65 -5.61
C SER A 36 6.21 -3.37 -6.36
N ASN A 37 5.08 -3.85 -5.83
CA ASN A 37 3.76 -3.63 -6.42
C ASN A 37 3.07 -2.38 -5.83
N THR A 38 3.66 -1.74 -4.82
CA THR A 38 3.16 -0.49 -4.26
C THR A 38 3.39 0.65 -5.24
N SER A 39 2.36 1.47 -5.47
CA SER A 39 2.38 2.53 -6.48
C SER A 39 1.93 3.86 -5.89
N PHE A 40 2.74 4.90 -6.11
CA PHE A 40 2.38 6.27 -5.83
C PHE A 40 1.90 6.92 -7.12
N ASN A 41 0.66 7.42 -7.14
CA ASN A 41 0.08 8.02 -8.36
C ASN A 41 -0.81 9.23 -8.06
N HIS A 42 -0.98 10.05 -9.10
CA HIS A 42 -1.90 11.19 -9.15
C HIS A 42 -3.00 10.97 -10.21
N ASP A 43 -3.29 9.72 -10.60
CA ASP A 43 -4.23 9.45 -11.69
C ASP A 43 -5.58 10.15 -11.48
N VAL A 44 -6.03 10.90 -12.50
CA VAL A 44 -7.26 11.71 -12.42
C VAL A 44 -8.49 10.86 -12.14
N VAL A 45 -8.52 9.63 -12.68
CA VAL A 45 -9.59 8.66 -12.42
C VAL A 45 -9.66 8.20 -10.95
N LYS A 46 -8.57 8.38 -10.18
CA LYS A 46 -8.51 8.04 -8.75
C LYS A 46 -8.76 9.24 -7.84
N ALA A 47 -9.07 10.42 -8.38
CA ALA A 47 -9.25 11.65 -7.59
C ALA A 47 -10.34 11.55 -6.51
N GLY A 48 -11.40 10.77 -6.76
CA GLY A 48 -12.50 10.55 -5.82
C GLY A 48 -12.27 9.43 -4.80
N THR A 49 -11.10 8.80 -4.77
CA THR A 49 -10.83 7.69 -3.83
C THR A 49 -10.66 8.17 -2.39
N GLY A 50 -10.94 7.30 -1.42
CA GLY A 50 -10.83 7.63 0.00
C GLY A 50 -9.47 8.21 0.40
N ARG A 51 -8.35 7.64 -0.11
CA ARG A 51 -7.01 8.18 0.17
C ARG A 51 -6.80 9.61 -0.33
N ARG A 52 -7.45 9.99 -1.45
CA ARG A 52 -7.34 11.31 -2.06
C ARG A 52 -8.22 12.33 -1.34
N PHE A 53 -9.43 11.93 -0.99
CA PHE A 53 -10.33 12.75 -0.20
C PHE A 53 -9.75 13.05 1.20
N LEU A 54 -9.33 12.01 1.92
CA LEU A 54 -8.75 12.15 3.26
C LEU A 54 -7.42 12.92 3.21
N GLY A 55 -6.57 12.67 2.21
CA GLY A 55 -5.31 13.40 2.06
C GLY A 55 -5.45 14.90 1.75
N GLY A 56 -6.60 15.34 1.25
CA GLY A 56 -6.91 16.77 1.08
C GLY A 56 -7.66 17.40 2.26
N LEU A 57 -8.21 16.57 3.16
CA LEU A 57 -8.96 17.02 4.34
C LEU A 57 -8.09 17.09 5.60
N LEU A 58 -7.16 16.14 5.74
CA LEU A 58 -6.23 16.06 6.87
C LEU A 58 -5.05 17.01 6.66
N ASP A 59 -4.27 17.23 7.73
CA ASP A 59 -3.09 18.07 7.67
C ASP A 59 -2.01 17.54 6.71
N ASP A 60 -1.07 18.41 6.33
CA ASP A 60 0.02 18.06 5.41
C ASP A 60 1.02 17.02 5.97
N MET A 61 0.93 16.72 7.26
CA MET A 61 1.75 15.69 7.91
C MET A 61 1.11 14.31 7.83
N SER A 62 -0.14 14.22 7.37
CA SER A 62 -0.91 13.00 7.25
C SER A 62 -0.63 12.30 5.91
N TYR A 63 -0.18 11.05 5.96
CA TYR A 63 -0.01 10.20 4.79
C TYR A 63 -1.17 9.22 4.66
N CYS A 64 -1.89 9.30 3.55
CA CYS A 64 -3.04 8.43 3.28
C CYS A 64 -2.72 7.37 2.23
N TYR A 65 -3.03 6.12 2.54
CA TYR A 65 -2.81 4.97 1.68
C TYR A 65 -4.12 4.21 1.44
N THR A 66 -4.24 3.57 0.29
CA THR A 66 -5.18 2.48 0.07
C THR A 66 -4.38 1.18 0.13
N LEU A 67 -4.70 0.29 1.07
CA LEU A 67 -4.12 -1.05 1.16
C LEU A 67 -5.02 -2.03 0.42
N GLU A 68 -4.49 -2.66 -0.61
CA GLU A 68 -5.15 -3.74 -1.36
C GLU A 68 -4.67 -5.08 -0.82
N VAL A 69 -5.61 -5.96 -0.48
CA VAL A 69 -5.35 -7.32 0.00
C VAL A 69 -6.27 -8.30 -0.71
N SER A 70 -5.76 -9.52 -0.89
CA SER A 70 -6.55 -10.63 -1.42
C SER A 70 -7.47 -11.17 -0.32
N PHE A 71 -8.70 -11.51 -0.68
CA PHE A 71 -9.63 -12.23 0.21
C PHE A 71 -9.52 -13.76 0.08
N TYR A 72 -8.82 -14.24 -0.95
CA TYR A 72 -8.81 -15.66 -1.29
C TYR A 72 -7.57 -16.39 -0.76
N SER A 73 -6.41 -15.79 -0.96
CA SER A 73 -5.12 -16.41 -0.66
C SER A 73 -4.05 -15.36 -0.36
N TYR A 74 -2.99 -15.76 0.33
CA TYR A 74 -1.72 -15.04 0.42
C TYR A 74 -0.61 -15.80 -0.34
N MET A 75 0.55 -15.18 -0.51
CA MET A 75 1.73 -15.83 -1.08
C MET A 75 2.80 -15.90 0.01
N ALA A 76 3.05 -17.10 0.53
CA ALA A 76 4.10 -17.31 1.52
C ALA A 76 5.49 -17.03 0.93
N ALA A 77 6.40 -16.52 1.76
CA ALA A 77 7.77 -16.24 1.34
C ALA A 77 8.44 -17.49 0.77
N GLY A 78 8.98 -17.40 -0.45
CA GLY A 78 9.63 -18.52 -1.14
C GLY A 78 8.67 -19.53 -1.79
N SER A 79 7.35 -19.39 -1.61
CA SER A 79 6.36 -20.23 -2.30
C SER A 79 6.11 -19.74 -3.73
N THR A 80 5.97 -20.67 -4.66
CA THR A 80 5.53 -20.41 -6.04
C THR A 80 4.02 -20.51 -6.22
N ALA A 81 3.31 -20.99 -5.19
CA ALA A 81 1.85 -21.18 -5.21
C ALA A 81 1.16 -20.34 -4.11
N PRO A 82 -0.03 -19.78 -4.40
CA PRO A 82 -0.84 -19.10 -3.41
C PRO A 82 -1.37 -20.09 -2.35
N VAL A 83 -1.33 -19.66 -1.10
CA VAL A 83 -1.89 -20.37 0.05
C VAL A 83 -3.26 -19.77 0.34
N PRO A 84 -4.37 -20.52 0.16
CA PRO A 84 -5.70 -20.03 0.49
C PRO A 84 -5.83 -19.69 1.97
N TYR A 85 -6.60 -18.67 2.29
CA TYR A 85 -7.02 -18.44 3.68
C TYR A 85 -7.97 -19.54 4.12
N THR A 86 -7.89 -19.91 5.40
CA THR A 86 -8.76 -20.92 6.02
C THR A 86 -9.41 -20.32 7.25
N GLU A 87 -10.39 -21.00 7.84
CA GLU A 87 -11.00 -20.49 9.08
C GLU A 87 -9.95 -20.39 10.23
N ASP A 88 -8.94 -21.26 10.18
CA ASP A 88 -7.87 -21.33 11.18
C ASP A 88 -6.70 -20.35 10.92
N THR A 89 -6.64 -19.73 9.73
CA THR A 89 -5.53 -18.87 9.27
C THR A 89 -5.97 -17.77 8.32
#